data_AF-A0A5C7VHS5-F1
#
_entry.id   AF-A0A5C7VHS5-F1
#
_cell.length_a   1.000
_cell.length_b   1.000
_cell.length_c   1.000
_cell.angle_alpha   90.00
_cell.angle_beta   90.00
_cell.angle_gamma   90.00
#
_symmetry.space_group_name_H-M   'P 1'
#
loop_
_entity.id
_entity.type
_entity.pdbx_description
1 polymer ?
#
loop_
_entity_poly.entity_id
_entity_poly.type
_entity_poly.pdbx_seq_one_letter_code
_entity_poly.pdbx_strand_id
1 'polypeptide(L)'
;MYVMRFHLIIAYILLNVSTLVIAQSPELGNSSFDKFEFALIGDVPYSRDDFDKLDRLIHEINTDPRLTWVLHAGDIKNGISVCSDRIFIDRLQHFQQFKIPFILTPGDNEWTDCHRFFTGSYNPLERLARLRGLFYANPGNSLGQKTVTLRTQASDPHFSEYVENLRWRKNHVVFATVHVVGSNNGWAQFSNRTEADDMEAKRRTEAAIVWIKQTFEEARNTDARGVFVLFHADLNFEYAKGSHARLGFDGIIEVFEQESAQYLRPILLAHGDSHRFRVDKPLQNNKKQTINHVTRVETFGASNVHWVRVVVDPASAEVFTIQKQIIKKNR
;
A
#
# COMPACT_ATOMS: atom_id res chain seq x y z
N MET A 1 19.98 -35.36 81.56
CA MET A 1 18.59 -35.08 81.14
C MET A 1 18.59 -33.69 80.50
N TYR A 2 18.29 -33.63 79.19
CA TYR A 2 18.22 -32.46 78.30
C TYR A 2 19.46 -31.55 78.12
N VAL A 3 20.12 -31.72 76.97
CA VAL A 3 21.06 -30.73 76.39
C VAL A 3 20.31 -29.99 75.28
N MET A 4 20.06 -28.69 75.49
CA MET A 4 19.45 -27.78 74.51
C MET A 4 20.44 -27.49 73.35
N ARG A 5 20.04 -27.81 72.12
CA ARG A 5 20.72 -27.36 70.89
C ARG A 5 19.92 -26.23 70.25
N PHE A 6 20.42 -25.00 70.35
CA PHE A 6 19.97 -23.88 69.53
C PHE A 6 20.40 -24.12 68.08
N HIS A 7 19.43 -24.22 67.15
CA HIS A 7 19.70 -24.17 65.72
C HIS A 7 19.39 -22.76 65.22
N LEU A 8 20.40 -22.07 64.71
CA LEU A 8 20.22 -20.86 63.91
C LEU A 8 19.55 -21.25 62.58
N ILE A 9 18.41 -20.64 62.28
CA ILE A 9 17.78 -20.72 60.95
C ILE A 9 18.31 -19.53 60.13
N ILE A 10 19.18 -19.81 59.15
CA ILE A 10 19.58 -18.84 58.13
C ILE A 10 18.59 -18.97 56.98
N ALA A 11 17.74 -17.96 56.79
CA ALA A 11 16.84 -17.87 55.65
C ALA A 11 17.62 -17.38 54.41
N TYR A 12 17.79 -18.25 53.41
CA TYR A 12 18.29 -17.86 52.09
C TYR A 12 17.15 -17.26 51.26
N ILE A 13 17.22 -15.97 50.96
CA ILE A 13 16.34 -15.32 49.98
C ILE A 13 16.93 -15.60 48.59
N LEU A 14 16.27 -16.48 47.82
CA LEU A 14 16.57 -16.70 46.41
C LEU A 14 15.94 -15.57 45.57
N LEU A 15 16.77 -14.62 45.14
CA LEU A 15 16.41 -13.65 44.11
C LEU A 15 16.36 -14.36 42.74
N ASN A 16 15.14 -14.67 42.28
CA ASN A 16 14.92 -15.10 40.90
C ASN A 16 15.05 -13.88 39.97
N VAL A 17 16.20 -13.75 39.30
CA VAL A 17 16.37 -12.79 38.21
C VAL A 17 15.82 -13.42 36.94
N SER A 18 14.54 -13.18 36.66
CA SER A 18 13.93 -13.52 35.38
C SER A 18 14.53 -12.63 34.30
N THR A 19 15.48 -13.15 33.52
CA THR A 19 15.98 -12.47 32.33
C THR A 19 14.88 -12.51 31.26
N LEU A 20 14.26 -11.36 30.99
CA LEU A 20 13.42 -11.18 29.82
C LEU A 20 14.31 -11.31 28.58
N VAL A 21 14.23 -12.44 27.88
CA VAL A 21 14.79 -12.57 26.54
C VAL A 21 13.83 -11.84 25.59
N ILE A 22 14.14 -10.59 25.27
CA ILE A 22 13.51 -9.90 24.15
C ILE A 22 13.99 -10.61 22.88
N ALA A 23 13.11 -11.37 22.25
CA ALA A 23 13.34 -11.90 20.92
C ALA A 23 13.39 -10.72 19.93
N GLN A 24 14.59 -10.20 19.67
CA GLN A 24 14.81 -9.35 18.51
C GLN A 24 14.52 -10.19 17.26
N SER A 25 13.45 -9.84 16.56
CA SER A 25 13.27 -10.28 15.17
C SER A 25 14.48 -9.78 14.39
N PRO A 26 15.09 -10.58 13.50
CA PRO A 26 16.15 -10.09 12.64
C PRO A 26 15.53 -9.02 11.74
N GLU A 27 15.72 -7.74 12.07
CA GLU A 27 15.62 -6.70 11.06
C GLU A 27 16.59 -7.09 9.94
N LEU A 28 16.18 -6.94 8.68
CA LEU A 28 17.08 -7.07 7.54
C LEU A 28 18.19 -6.00 7.66
N GLY A 29 19.22 -6.34 8.43
CA GLY A 29 20.37 -5.53 8.77
C GLY A 29 21.40 -5.55 7.66
N ASN A 30 21.05 -4.90 6.55
CA ASN A 30 22.06 -4.31 5.68
C ASN A 30 21.47 -3.06 5.02
N SER A 31 21.53 -1.93 5.73
CA SER A 31 21.13 -0.64 5.18
C SER A 31 22.28 -0.10 4.32
N SER A 32 22.31 -0.51 3.04
CA SER A 32 23.21 0.10 2.07
C SER A 32 22.55 1.36 1.48
N PHE A 33 23.38 2.24 0.91
CA PHE A 33 22.92 3.38 0.11
C PHE A 33 22.87 3.04 -1.38
N ASP A 34 22.93 1.75 -1.73
CA ASP A 34 22.93 1.34 -3.13
C ASP A 34 21.61 1.71 -3.79
N LYS A 35 21.71 2.16 -5.03
CA LYS A 35 20.54 2.40 -5.87
C LYS A 35 19.83 1.07 -6.16
N PHE A 36 18.51 1.12 -6.19
CA PHE A 36 17.67 0.03 -6.68
C PHE A 36 16.50 0.58 -7.50
N GLU A 37 15.80 -0.30 -8.20
CA GLU A 37 14.71 0.08 -9.09
C GLU A 37 13.52 -0.86 -8.89
N PHE A 38 12.31 -0.36 -9.14
CA PHE A 38 11.10 -1.17 -9.14
C PHE A 38 10.12 -0.73 -10.23
N ALA A 39 9.19 -1.62 -10.56
CA ALA A 39 8.09 -1.32 -11.48
C ALA A 39 6.85 -0.88 -10.68
N LEU A 40 6.24 0.22 -11.12
CA LEU A 40 4.95 0.70 -10.67
C LEU A 40 3.95 0.56 -11.82
N ILE A 41 2.83 -0.08 -11.55
CA ILE A 41 1.70 -0.29 -12.45
C ILE A 41 0.37 -0.05 -11.71
N GLY A 42 -0.74 -0.01 -12.42
CA GLY A 42 -2.09 0.15 -11.87
C GLY A 42 -3.12 0.10 -12.99
N ASP A 43 -4.39 -0.02 -12.63
CA ASP A 43 -5.53 0.15 -13.55
C ASP A 43 -5.44 -0.74 -14.81
N VAL A 44 -4.92 -1.96 -14.65
CA VAL A 44 -4.76 -2.94 -15.73
C VAL A 44 -5.02 -4.36 -15.21
N PRO A 45 -5.65 -5.23 -16.01
CA PRO A 45 -6.19 -5.02 -17.35
C PRO A 45 -7.65 -4.51 -17.35
N TYR A 46 -8.02 -3.64 -18.30
CA TYR A 46 -9.37 -3.08 -18.37
C TYR A 46 -10.23 -3.64 -19.51
N SER A 47 -9.65 -4.25 -20.52
CA SER A 47 -10.39 -4.87 -21.61
C SER A 47 -9.78 -6.22 -21.98
N ARG A 48 -10.51 -7.02 -22.76
CA ARG A 48 -9.96 -8.27 -23.30
C ARG A 48 -8.72 -8.02 -24.15
N ASP A 49 -8.70 -6.92 -24.90
CA ASP A 49 -7.57 -6.52 -25.74
C ASP A 49 -6.33 -6.13 -24.92
N ASP A 50 -6.51 -5.86 -23.62
CA ASP A 50 -5.42 -5.54 -22.70
C ASP A 50 -4.75 -6.78 -22.12
N PHE A 51 -5.29 -8.00 -22.30
CA PHE A 51 -4.66 -9.22 -21.78
C PHE A 51 -3.35 -9.53 -22.50
N ASP A 52 -3.33 -9.49 -23.83
CA ASP A 52 -2.09 -9.66 -24.60
C ASP A 52 -1.08 -8.54 -24.28
N LYS A 53 -1.57 -7.33 -23.98
CA LYS A 53 -0.72 -6.22 -23.56
C LYS A 53 -0.14 -6.43 -22.16
N LEU A 54 -0.93 -6.99 -21.24
CA LEU A 54 -0.52 -7.35 -19.88
C LEU A 54 0.53 -8.45 -19.92
N ASP A 55 0.36 -9.47 -20.76
CA ASP A 55 1.35 -10.52 -20.96
C ASP A 55 2.69 -9.95 -21.44
N ARG A 56 2.66 -8.98 -22.36
CA ARG A 56 3.87 -8.27 -22.81
C ARG A 56 4.49 -7.42 -21.71
N LEU A 57 3.67 -6.79 -20.87
CA LEU A 57 4.14 -6.03 -19.70
C LEU A 57 4.81 -6.94 -18.67
N ILE A 58 4.19 -8.07 -18.34
CA ILE A 58 4.74 -9.10 -17.45
C ILE A 58 6.06 -9.60 -18.01
N HIS A 59 6.11 -9.91 -19.31
CA HIS A 59 7.33 -10.35 -19.99
C HIS A 59 8.45 -9.31 -19.88
N GLU A 60 8.19 -8.04 -20.20
CA GLU A 60 9.19 -6.98 -20.17
C GLU A 60 9.77 -6.80 -18.75
N ILE A 61 8.90 -6.72 -17.73
CA ILE A 61 9.32 -6.63 -16.33
C ILE A 61 10.13 -7.86 -15.91
N ASN A 62 9.68 -9.07 -16.26
CA ASN A 62 10.36 -10.32 -15.93
C ASN A 62 11.75 -10.48 -16.60
N THR A 63 12.00 -9.75 -17.69
CA THR A 63 13.30 -9.77 -18.38
C THR A 63 14.30 -8.75 -17.86
N ASP A 64 13.87 -7.79 -17.02
CA ASP A 64 14.77 -6.79 -16.45
C ASP A 64 15.32 -7.22 -15.08
N PRO A 65 16.59 -7.63 -14.98
CA PRO A 65 17.17 -8.11 -13.73
C PRO A 65 17.40 -7.02 -12.68
N ARG A 66 17.20 -5.74 -13.01
CA ARG A 66 17.41 -4.62 -12.08
C ARG A 66 16.22 -4.36 -11.17
N LEU A 67 15.05 -4.90 -11.52
CA LEU A 67 13.81 -4.63 -10.79
C LEU A 67 13.71 -5.49 -9.53
N THR A 68 13.48 -4.84 -8.39
CA THR A 68 13.40 -5.49 -7.08
C THR A 68 12.02 -6.08 -6.81
N TRP A 69 10.96 -5.39 -7.23
CA TRP A 69 9.57 -5.79 -7.08
C TRP A 69 8.67 -5.06 -8.07
N VAL A 70 7.41 -5.46 -8.11
CA VAL A 70 6.30 -4.78 -8.80
C VAL A 70 5.31 -4.28 -7.76
N LEU A 71 4.95 -3.00 -7.83
CA LEU A 71 3.89 -2.38 -7.03
C LEU A 71 2.70 -2.08 -7.94
N HIS A 72 1.50 -2.52 -7.54
CA HIS A 72 0.26 -2.32 -8.29
C HIS A 72 -0.72 -1.42 -7.52
N ALA A 73 -1.07 -0.29 -8.13
CA ALA A 73 -1.94 0.75 -7.57
C ALA A 73 -3.45 0.42 -7.68
N GLY A 74 -3.84 -0.84 -7.43
CA GLY A 74 -5.26 -1.26 -7.50
C GLY A 74 -5.85 -1.31 -8.90
N ASP A 75 -7.15 -1.62 -8.95
CA ASP A 75 -7.95 -1.70 -10.17
C ASP A 75 -7.48 -2.77 -11.15
N ILE A 76 -7.61 -4.00 -10.67
CA ILE A 76 -7.22 -5.21 -11.43
C ILE A 76 -8.31 -5.65 -12.42
N LYS A 77 -9.34 -4.83 -12.59
CA LYS A 77 -10.40 -4.96 -13.60
C LYS A 77 -11.05 -3.59 -13.80
N ASN A 78 -11.78 -3.39 -14.90
CA ASN A 78 -12.57 -2.17 -15.09
C ASN A 78 -13.87 -2.14 -14.26
N GLY A 79 -14.51 -0.98 -14.21
CA GLY A 79 -15.76 -0.74 -13.46
C GLY A 79 -17.06 -1.26 -14.05
N ILE A 80 -17.00 -2.03 -15.14
CA ILE A 80 -18.16 -2.69 -15.76
C ILE A 80 -17.99 -4.21 -15.87
N SER A 81 -16.81 -4.74 -15.56
CA SER A 81 -16.52 -6.16 -15.58
C SER A 81 -17.10 -6.84 -14.35
N VAL A 82 -17.66 -8.03 -14.54
CA VAL A 82 -18.26 -8.83 -13.47
C VAL A 82 -17.27 -9.06 -12.33
N CYS A 83 -17.69 -8.83 -11.08
CA CYS A 83 -16.90 -9.09 -9.88
C CYS A 83 -16.90 -10.57 -9.46
N SER A 84 -16.94 -11.49 -10.43
CA SER A 84 -16.98 -12.92 -10.15
C SER A 84 -15.64 -13.44 -9.62
N ASP A 85 -15.69 -14.51 -8.85
CA ASP A 85 -14.50 -15.24 -8.38
C ASP A 85 -13.57 -15.63 -9.53
N ARG A 86 -14.14 -16.01 -10.68
CA ARG A 86 -13.36 -16.36 -11.88
C ARG A 86 -12.48 -15.21 -12.33
N ILE A 87 -12.98 -13.97 -12.29
CA ILE A 87 -12.20 -12.78 -12.67
C ILE A 87 -11.07 -12.54 -11.68
N PHE A 88 -11.31 -12.66 -10.37
CA PHE A 88 -10.27 -12.49 -9.36
C PHE A 88 -9.20 -13.58 -9.43
N ILE A 89 -9.59 -14.85 -9.59
CA ILE A 89 -8.67 -15.97 -9.74
C ILE A 89 -7.80 -15.80 -10.99
N ASP A 90 -8.40 -15.39 -12.11
CA ASP A 90 -7.65 -15.14 -13.34
C ASP A 90 -6.61 -14.01 -13.18
N ARG A 91 -6.99 -12.90 -12.52
CA ARG A 91 -6.02 -11.82 -12.22
C ARG A 91 -4.90 -12.29 -11.31
N LEU A 92 -5.23 -13.04 -10.26
CA LEU A 92 -4.24 -13.62 -9.36
C LEU A 92 -3.27 -14.52 -10.13
N GLN A 93 -3.78 -15.37 -11.05
CA GLN A 93 -2.94 -16.23 -11.88
C GLN A 93 -2.01 -15.45 -12.79
N HIS A 94 -2.46 -14.36 -13.42
CA HIS A 94 -1.58 -13.48 -14.21
C HIS A 94 -0.50 -12.83 -13.35
N PHE A 95 -0.85 -12.25 -12.19
CA PHE A 95 0.14 -11.59 -11.34
C PHE A 95 1.10 -12.58 -10.65
N GLN A 96 0.71 -13.84 -10.48
CA GLN A 96 1.63 -14.91 -10.06
C GLN A 96 2.67 -15.27 -11.14
N GLN A 97 2.57 -14.74 -12.36
CA GLN A 97 3.60 -14.91 -13.39
C GLN A 97 4.80 -13.96 -13.21
N PHE A 98 4.71 -12.93 -12.36
CA PHE A 98 5.87 -12.11 -12.04
C PHE A 98 6.95 -12.94 -11.33
N LYS A 99 8.20 -12.89 -11.84
CA LYS A 99 9.37 -13.62 -11.31
C LYS A 99 9.96 -12.98 -10.05
N ILE A 100 9.55 -11.76 -9.75
CA ILE A 100 9.94 -10.95 -8.59
C ILE A 100 8.70 -10.68 -7.73
N PRO A 101 8.86 -10.23 -6.48
CA PRO A 101 7.73 -9.90 -5.61
C PRO A 101 6.72 -8.96 -6.27
N PHE A 102 5.44 -9.28 -6.12
CA PHE A 102 4.32 -8.46 -6.54
C PHE A 102 3.51 -8.03 -5.31
N ILE A 103 3.35 -6.72 -5.14
CA ILE A 103 2.62 -6.11 -4.03
C ILE A 103 1.46 -5.32 -4.62
N LEU A 104 0.25 -5.57 -4.11
CA LEU A 104 -0.98 -4.93 -4.54
C LEU A 104 -1.52 -4.07 -3.37
N THR A 105 -2.10 -2.92 -3.70
CA THR A 105 -3.15 -2.29 -2.88
C THR A 105 -4.47 -2.42 -3.62
N PRO A 106 -5.62 -2.60 -2.97
CA PRO A 106 -6.92 -2.61 -3.66
C PRO A 106 -7.28 -1.24 -4.23
N GLY A 107 -8.02 -1.25 -5.34
CA GLY A 107 -8.78 -0.15 -5.93
C GLY A 107 -10.29 -0.33 -5.77
N ASP A 108 -11.09 0.59 -6.32
CA ASP A 108 -12.54 0.59 -6.15
C ASP A 108 -13.23 -0.44 -7.04
N ASN A 109 -12.63 -0.74 -8.20
CA ASN A 109 -13.25 -1.63 -9.16
C ASN A 109 -13.43 -3.05 -8.62
N GLU A 110 -12.42 -3.66 -8.01
CA GLU A 110 -12.52 -5.03 -7.49
C GLU A 110 -13.45 -5.23 -6.29
N TRP A 111 -14.06 -4.19 -5.68
CA TRP A 111 -15.03 -4.42 -4.60
C TRP A 111 -16.09 -3.33 -4.42
N THR A 112 -15.74 -2.05 -4.22
CA THR A 112 -16.77 -1.01 -3.97
C THR A 112 -17.71 -0.87 -5.15
N ASP A 113 -17.21 -0.92 -6.38
CA ASP A 113 -18.04 -0.82 -7.61
C ASP A 113 -18.82 -2.08 -7.95
N CYS A 114 -18.66 -3.16 -7.18
CA CYS A 114 -19.31 -4.44 -7.45
C CYS A 114 -20.83 -4.42 -7.23
N HIS A 115 -21.37 -3.38 -6.59
CA HIS A 115 -22.81 -3.18 -6.48
C HIS A 115 -23.48 -2.81 -7.82
N ARG A 116 -22.71 -2.37 -8.82
CA ARG A 116 -23.25 -1.92 -10.12
C ARG A 116 -23.90 -3.08 -10.87
N PHE A 117 -24.89 -2.77 -11.71
CA PHE A 117 -25.64 -3.78 -12.46
C PHE A 117 -24.74 -4.65 -13.36
N PHE A 118 -23.90 -4.03 -14.19
CA PHE A 118 -23.01 -4.73 -15.12
C PHE A 118 -21.90 -5.52 -14.42
N THR A 119 -21.56 -5.17 -13.17
CA THR A 119 -20.55 -5.89 -12.38
C THR A 119 -21.13 -7.11 -11.65
N GLY A 120 -22.43 -7.39 -11.84
CA GLY A 120 -23.15 -8.54 -11.28
C GLY A 120 -23.90 -8.24 -9.98
N SER A 121 -23.99 -6.97 -9.57
CA SER A 121 -24.71 -6.53 -8.36
C SER A 121 -24.33 -7.30 -7.10
N TYR A 122 -23.04 -7.59 -6.95
CA TYR A 122 -22.51 -8.23 -5.76
C TYR A 122 -22.55 -7.28 -4.55
N ASN A 123 -22.53 -7.85 -3.35
CA ASN A 123 -22.32 -7.09 -2.13
C ASN A 123 -20.84 -6.64 -2.04
N PRO A 124 -20.54 -5.33 -1.94
CA PRO A 124 -19.17 -4.82 -1.87
C PRO A 124 -18.32 -5.41 -0.74
N LEU A 125 -18.88 -5.55 0.47
CA LEU A 125 -18.15 -6.05 1.64
C LEU A 125 -17.81 -7.54 1.50
N GLU A 126 -18.71 -8.31 0.88
CA GLU A 126 -18.44 -9.71 0.55
C GLU A 126 -17.33 -9.82 -0.50
N ARG A 127 -17.34 -8.95 -1.54
CA ARG A 127 -16.26 -8.90 -2.53
C ARG A 127 -14.92 -8.48 -1.93
N LEU A 128 -14.90 -7.54 -0.99
CA LEU A 128 -13.71 -7.17 -0.23
C LEU A 128 -13.15 -8.37 0.56
N ALA A 129 -14.02 -9.09 1.27
CA ALA A 129 -13.61 -10.29 2.00
C ALA A 129 -13.03 -11.36 1.05
N ARG A 130 -13.66 -11.54 -0.13
CA ARG A 130 -13.16 -12.46 -1.16
C ARG A 130 -11.81 -12.04 -1.72
N LEU A 131 -11.62 -10.75 -2.01
CA LEU A 131 -10.36 -10.18 -2.47
C LEU A 131 -9.24 -10.43 -1.45
N ARG A 132 -9.48 -10.13 -0.16
CA ARG A 132 -8.55 -10.40 0.94
C ARG A 132 -8.18 -11.89 1.02
N GLY A 133 -9.17 -12.77 0.94
CA GLY A 133 -8.95 -14.23 0.99
C GLY A 133 -8.18 -14.81 -0.21
N LEU A 134 -8.06 -14.08 -1.33
CA LEU A 134 -7.31 -14.52 -2.51
C LEU A 134 -5.92 -13.87 -2.58
N PHE A 135 -5.86 -12.54 -2.51
CA PHE A 135 -4.64 -11.77 -2.75
C PHE A 135 -3.79 -11.58 -1.48
N TYR A 136 -4.40 -11.76 -0.30
CA TYR A 136 -3.76 -11.56 1.00
C TYR A 136 -3.99 -12.76 1.92
N ALA A 137 -4.15 -13.96 1.34
CA ALA A 137 -4.39 -15.20 2.08
C ALA A 137 -3.31 -15.49 3.14
N ASN A 138 -2.09 -15.00 2.92
CA ASN A 138 -0.99 -15.02 3.87
C ASN A 138 -0.58 -13.57 4.19
N PRO A 139 -1.23 -12.89 5.14
CA PRO A 139 -0.97 -11.48 5.45
C PRO A 139 0.51 -11.21 5.68
N GLY A 140 1.02 -10.11 5.10
CA GLY A 140 2.43 -9.76 5.15
C GLY A 140 3.32 -10.49 4.14
N ASN A 141 2.86 -11.52 3.41
CA ASN A 141 3.65 -12.09 2.31
C ASN A 141 3.18 -11.54 0.96
N SER A 142 4.13 -11.10 0.12
CA SER A 142 3.82 -10.66 -1.23
C SER A 142 3.38 -11.81 -2.14
N LEU A 143 2.82 -11.47 -3.30
CA LEU A 143 2.57 -12.40 -4.40
C LEU A 143 3.80 -12.49 -5.33
N GLY A 144 3.66 -13.25 -6.42
CA GLY A 144 4.71 -13.52 -7.40
C GLY A 144 5.44 -14.83 -7.12
N GLN A 145 6.24 -15.29 -8.09
CA GLN A 145 7.00 -16.54 -7.96
C GLN A 145 8.08 -16.47 -6.87
N LYS A 146 8.64 -15.29 -6.66
CA LYS A 146 9.48 -14.98 -5.50
C LYS A 146 8.70 -14.04 -4.61
N THR A 147 8.62 -14.36 -3.32
CA THR A 147 7.90 -13.56 -2.35
C THR A 147 8.86 -12.86 -1.40
N VAL A 148 8.37 -11.80 -0.77
CA VAL A 148 9.03 -11.12 0.34
C VAL A 148 8.05 -10.98 1.49
N THR A 149 8.56 -11.09 2.72
CA THR A 149 7.78 -10.82 3.94
C THR A 149 7.88 -9.34 4.30
N LEU A 150 6.73 -8.75 4.57
CA LEU A 150 6.47 -7.34 4.81
C LEU A 150 5.69 -7.23 6.12
N ARG A 151 5.77 -6.06 6.78
CA ARG A 151 4.92 -5.81 7.95
C ARG A 151 3.53 -5.44 7.48
N THR A 152 2.51 -6.13 7.99
CA THR A 152 1.11 -5.81 7.74
C THR A 152 0.52 -5.04 8.92
N GLN A 153 -0.41 -4.12 8.67
CA GLN A 153 -1.15 -3.45 9.73
C GLN A 153 -2.00 -4.44 10.53
N ALA A 154 -2.37 -5.58 9.95
CA ALA A 154 -3.10 -6.64 10.64
C ALA A 154 -2.36 -7.21 11.88
N SER A 155 -1.07 -6.92 12.04
CA SER A 155 -0.32 -7.24 13.27
C SER A 155 -0.68 -6.35 14.47
N ASP A 156 -1.34 -5.21 14.24
CA ASP A 156 -1.94 -4.40 15.31
C ASP A 156 -3.34 -4.96 15.64
N PRO A 157 -3.59 -5.42 16.87
CA PRO A 157 -4.89 -5.98 17.26
C PRO A 157 -6.07 -5.03 17.04
N HIS A 158 -5.84 -3.70 17.04
CA HIS A 158 -6.91 -2.75 16.77
C HIS A 158 -7.31 -2.77 15.30
N PHE A 159 -6.40 -3.09 14.38
CA PHE A 159 -6.54 -2.99 12.92
C PHE A 159 -6.30 -4.34 12.21
N SER A 160 -6.63 -5.45 12.89
CA SER A 160 -6.39 -6.83 12.43
C SER A 160 -7.02 -7.15 11.06
N GLU A 161 -8.04 -6.39 10.65
CA GLU A 161 -8.75 -6.56 9.39
C GLU A 161 -8.04 -5.97 8.16
N TYR A 162 -7.00 -5.13 8.35
CA TYR A 162 -6.30 -4.41 7.27
C TYR A 162 -5.04 -5.14 6.80
N VAL A 163 -5.24 -6.31 6.20
CA VAL A 163 -4.17 -7.18 5.70
C VAL A 163 -3.40 -6.57 4.52
N GLU A 164 -4.05 -5.71 3.75
CA GLU A 164 -3.53 -5.02 2.56
C GLU A 164 -2.70 -3.77 2.85
N ASN A 165 -2.73 -3.26 4.09
CA ASN A 165 -1.87 -2.16 4.51
C ASN A 165 -0.51 -2.75 4.91
N LEU A 166 0.48 -2.57 4.04
CA LEU A 166 1.81 -3.16 4.15
C LEU A 166 2.86 -2.07 4.32
N ARG A 167 3.95 -2.37 5.03
CA ARG A 167 5.09 -1.47 5.21
C ARG A 167 6.40 -2.23 5.26
N TRP A 168 7.42 -1.67 4.64
CA TRP A 168 8.77 -2.21 4.63
C TRP A 168 9.81 -1.12 4.43
N ARG A 169 11.08 -1.48 4.64
CA ARG A 169 12.23 -0.60 4.42
C ARG A 169 13.17 -1.25 3.42
N LYS A 170 13.77 -0.44 2.55
CA LYS A 170 14.90 -0.85 1.71
C LYS A 170 15.82 0.34 1.52
N ASN A 171 17.11 0.14 1.76
CA ASN A 171 18.18 1.10 1.53
C ASN A 171 17.80 2.51 2.03
N HIS A 172 17.46 2.63 3.32
CA HIS A 172 17.04 3.88 3.95
C HIS A 172 15.78 4.55 3.37
N VAL A 173 14.92 3.85 2.65
CA VAL A 173 13.61 4.37 2.21
C VAL A 173 12.51 3.54 2.84
N VAL A 174 11.49 4.21 3.40
CA VAL A 174 10.28 3.56 3.93
C VAL A 174 9.22 3.51 2.84
N PHE A 175 8.62 2.34 2.67
CA PHE A 175 7.55 2.10 1.72
C PHE A 175 6.29 1.69 2.47
N ALA A 176 5.12 2.14 2.00
CA ALA A 176 3.84 1.66 2.48
C ALA A 176 2.81 1.51 1.36
N THR A 177 1.93 0.52 1.47
CA THR A 177 0.61 0.51 0.82
C THR A 177 -0.44 1.03 1.80
N VAL A 178 -1.44 1.74 1.30
CA VAL A 178 -2.56 2.28 2.08
C VAL A 178 -3.85 2.04 1.31
N HIS A 179 -4.81 1.40 1.97
CA HIS A 179 -6.11 1.05 1.38
C HIS A 179 -7.03 2.28 1.28
N VAL A 180 -6.77 3.09 0.25
CA VAL A 180 -7.56 4.25 -0.15
C VAL A 180 -7.99 4.05 -1.60
N VAL A 181 -9.30 3.99 -1.81
CA VAL A 181 -9.91 3.59 -3.10
C VAL A 181 -10.71 4.72 -3.73
N GLY A 182 -10.93 4.60 -5.04
CA GLY A 182 -11.75 5.50 -5.84
C GLY A 182 -13.22 5.51 -5.42
N SER A 183 -14.03 6.21 -6.22
CA SER A 183 -15.43 6.55 -5.92
C SER A 183 -15.61 7.16 -4.51
N ASN A 184 -14.64 8.01 -4.16
CA ASN A 184 -14.55 8.80 -2.93
C ASN A 184 -14.47 7.98 -1.64
N ASN A 185 -13.58 7.00 -1.67
CA ASN A 185 -13.17 6.22 -0.51
C ASN A 185 -14.29 5.36 0.10
N GLY A 186 -15.21 4.85 -0.72
CA GLY A 186 -16.34 4.03 -0.26
C GLY A 186 -17.55 4.83 0.25
N TRP A 187 -17.54 6.17 0.12
CA TRP A 187 -18.67 7.03 0.52
C TRP A 187 -19.65 7.35 -0.61
N ALA A 188 -19.34 7.00 -1.86
CA ALA A 188 -20.30 7.12 -2.96
C ALA A 188 -21.61 6.37 -2.63
N GLN A 189 -22.73 6.99 -2.97
CA GLN A 189 -24.05 6.44 -2.71
C GLN A 189 -24.43 5.38 -3.74
N PHE A 190 -25.07 4.31 -3.29
CA PHE A 190 -25.63 3.25 -4.14
C PHE A 190 -26.91 2.67 -3.54
N SER A 191 -27.77 2.08 -4.38
CA SER A 191 -29.17 1.76 -4.04
C SER A 191 -29.37 0.83 -2.85
N ASN A 192 -28.42 -0.08 -2.60
CA ASN A 192 -28.49 -1.10 -1.55
C ASN A 192 -27.46 -0.85 -0.43
N ARG A 193 -27.02 0.39 -0.27
CA ARG A 193 -26.07 0.77 0.79
C ARG A 193 -26.68 0.55 2.16
N THR A 194 -25.86 0.06 3.09
CA THR A 194 -26.23 -0.23 4.47
C THR A 194 -25.31 0.52 5.45
N GLU A 195 -25.68 0.54 6.73
CA GLU A 195 -24.83 1.07 7.80
C GLU A 195 -23.47 0.36 7.88
N ALA A 196 -23.40 -0.93 7.50
CA ALA A 196 -22.15 -1.67 7.46
C ALA A 196 -21.15 -1.09 6.44
N ASP A 197 -21.64 -0.54 5.32
CA ASP A 197 -20.80 0.13 4.32
C ASP A 197 -20.26 1.47 4.84
N ASP A 198 -21.06 2.20 5.61
CA ASP A 198 -20.63 3.44 6.28
C ASP A 198 -19.59 3.17 7.37
N MET A 199 -19.81 2.11 8.16
CA MET A 199 -18.88 1.64 9.18
C MET A 199 -17.55 1.20 8.56
N GLU A 200 -17.58 0.46 7.46
CA GLU A 200 -16.38 0.07 6.72
C GLU A 200 -15.60 1.31 6.26
N ALA A 201 -16.24 2.24 5.56
CA ALA A 201 -15.56 3.41 5.00
C ALA A 201 -14.93 4.29 6.09
N LYS A 202 -15.64 4.47 7.21
CA LYS A 202 -15.14 5.20 8.39
C LYS A 202 -13.94 4.47 9.01
N ARG A 203 -14.07 3.18 9.29
CA ARG A 203 -13.04 2.37 9.96
C ARG A 203 -11.78 2.26 9.10
N ARG A 204 -11.91 2.08 7.79
CA ARG A 204 -10.77 2.03 6.87
C ARG A 204 -10.06 3.37 6.76
N THR A 205 -10.80 4.47 6.77
CA THR A 205 -10.20 5.83 6.81
C THR A 205 -9.39 6.03 8.09
N GLU A 206 -9.90 5.60 9.24
CA GLU A 206 -9.16 5.64 10.51
C GLU A 206 -7.88 4.79 10.44
N ALA A 207 -7.98 3.58 9.91
CA ALA A 207 -6.84 2.68 9.72
C ALA A 207 -5.77 3.28 8.81
N ALA A 208 -6.17 3.85 7.69
CA ALA A 208 -5.29 4.54 6.75
C ALA A 208 -4.55 5.70 7.43
N ILE A 209 -5.25 6.55 8.19
CA ILE A 209 -4.65 7.69 8.88
C ILE A 209 -3.62 7.22 9.91
N VAL A 210 -3.95 6.23 10.74
CA VAL A 210 -3.02 5.67 11.72
C VAL A 210 -1.81 5.04 11.03
N TRP A 211 -2.03 4.29 9.94
CA TRP A 211 -0.95 3.67 9.18
C TRP A 211 -0.01 4.67 8.53
N ILE A 212 -0.54 5.77 7.99
CA ILE A 212 0.26 6.87 7.43
C ILE A 212 1.13 7.49 8.53
N LYS A 213 0.54 7.89 9.67
CA LYS A 213 1.29 8.47 10.80
C LYS A 213 2.44 7.59 11.26
N GLN A 214 2.15 6.31 11.47
CA GLN A 214 3.16 5.33 11.88
C GLN A 214 4.25 5.12 10.80
N THR A 215 3.92 5.27 9.50
CA THR A 215 4.90 5.18 8.41
C THR A 215 5.91 6.33 8.48
N PHE A 216 5.41 7.54 8.69
CA PHE A 216 6.26 8.73 8.84
C PHE A 216 7.01 8.75 10.18
N GLU A 217 6.42 8.22 11.25
CA GLU A 217 7.12 7.98 12.51
C GLU A 217 8.31 7.03 12.32
N GLU A 218 8.11 5.89 11.64
CA GLU A 218 9.19 4.98 11.30
C GLU A 218 10.27 5.64 10.43
N ALA A 219 9.86 6.45 9.46
CA ALA A 219 10.80 7.20 8.63
C ALA A 219 11.67 8.17 9.45
N ARG A 220 11.09 8.88 10.43
CA ARG A 220 11.85 9.74 11.36
C ARG A 220 12.76 8.92 12.28
N ASN A 221 12.24 7.87 12.90
CA ASN A 221 12.98 7.04 13.86
C ASN A 221 14.16 6.30 13.24
N THR A 222 14.10 6.06 11.92
CA THR A 222 15.13 5.32 11.18
C THR A 222 16.00 6.22 10.30
N ASP A 223 15.86 7.54 10.43
CA ASP A 223 16.49 8.54 9.57
C ASP A 223 16.38 8.23 8.07
N ALA A 224 15.19 7.81 7.63
CA ALA A 224 14.96 7.44 6.24
C ALA A 224 15.20 8.63 5.31
N ARG A 225 15.79 8.36 4.14
CA ARG A 225 16.11 9.34 3.10
C ARG A 225 14.86 9.74 2.31
N GLY A 226 13.88 8.85 2.19
CA GLY A 226 12.62 9.12 1.51
C GLY A 226 11.48 8.24 2.02
N VAL A 227 10.25 8.64 1.69
CA VAL A 227 9.03 7.87 1.95
C VAL A 227 8.29 7.67 0.63
N PHE A 228 7.89 6.43 0.36
CA PHE A 228 7.03 6.08 -0.76
C PHE A 228 5.70 5.54 -0.22
N VAL A 229 4.58 6.09 -0.67
CA VAL A 229 3.24 5.63 -0.27
C VAL A 229 2.42 5.31 -1.51
N LEU A 230 1.94 4.08 -1.60
CA LEU A 230 1.06 3.60 -2.66
C LEU A 230 -0.38 3.51 -2.16
N PHE A 231 -1.30 4.09 -2.91
CA PHE A 231 -2.74 3.92 -2.75
C PHE A 231 -3.38 3.87 -4.14
N HIS A 232 -4.68 3.65 -4.26
CA HIS A 232 -5.33 3.61 -5.57
C HIS A 232 -5.92 4.98 -5.97
N ALA A 233 -6.74 5.56 -5.09
CA ALA A 233 -7.57 6.74 -5.40
C ALA A 233 -6.80 7.98 -5.87
N ASP A 234 -7.39 8.77 -6.77
CA ASP A 234 -7.04 10.18 -6.93
C ASP A 234 -7.68 11.00 -5.79
N LEU A 235 -6.84 11.50 -4.88
CA LEU A 235 -7.32 12.25 -3.71
C LEU A 235 -7.89 13.64 -4.06
N ASN A 236 -7.82 14.06 -5.33
CA ASN A 236 -8.40 15.33 -5.78
C ASN A 236 -7.82 16.54 -5.02
N PHE A 237 -6.48 16.57 -4.87
CA PHE A 237 -5.72 17.64 -4.20
C PHE A 237 -6.05 19.05 -4.71
N GLU A 238 -6.45 19.14 -5.98
CA GLU A 238 -6.76 20.36 -6.72
C GLU A 238 -8.10 20.99 -6.27
N TYR A 239 -8.92 20.24 -5.55
CA TYR A 239 -10.24 20.66 -5.11
C TYR A 239 -10.23 21.20 -3.67
N ALA A 240 -11.20 22.05 -3.36
CA ALA A 240 -11.36 22.63 -2.02
C ALA A 240 -11.78 21.57 -0.98
N LYS A 241 -11.26 21.71 0.25
CA LYS A 241 -11.71 20.92 1.42
C LYS A 241 -13.24 21.00 1.56
N GLY A 242 -13.88 19.87 1.81
CA GLY A 242 -15.34 19.74 1.88
C GLY A 242 -16.08 19.71 0.54
N SER A 243 -15.38 19.83 -0.60
CA SER A 243 -16.01 19.63 -1.91
C SER A 243 -16.45 18.18 -2.11
N HIS A 244 -17.47 17.95 -2.94
CA HIS A 244 -17.94 16.60 -3.25
C HIS A 244 -16.82 15.72 -3.83
N ALA A 245 -15.91 16.29 -4.63
CA ALA A 245 -14.75 15.58 -5.18
C ALA A 245 -13.76 15.08 -4.10
N ARG A 246 -13.76 15.69 -2.91
CA ARG A 246 -12.90 15.30 -1.77
C ARG A 246 -13.63 14.53 -0.68
N LEU A 247 -14.84 14.07 -0.95
CA LEU A 247 -15.60 13.22 -0.05
C LEU A 247 -14.74 12.01 0.36
N GLY A 248 -14.66 11.72 1.67
CA GLY A 248 -13.87 10.59 2.18
C GLY A 248 -12.35 10.78 2.18
N PHE A 249 -11.82 11.86 1.60
CA PHE A 249 -10.36 12.07 1.45
C PHE A 249 -9.78 13.17 2.35
N ASP A 250 -10.60 14.09 2.87
CA ASP A 250 -10.09 15.26 3.60
C ASP A 250 -9.19 14.91 4.79
N GLY A 251 -9.54 13.90 5.59
CA GLY A 251 -8.70 13.47 6.72
C GLY A 251 -7.38 12.83 6.27
N ILE A 252 -7.36 12.18 5.11
CA ILE A 252 -6.17 11.55 4.52
C ILE A 252 -5.22 12.63 3.97
N ILE A 253 -5.76 13.61 3.25
CA ILE A 253 -4.99 14.75 2.76
C ILE A 253 -4.40 15.55 3.93
N GLU A 254 -5.19 15.77 4.98
CA GLU A 254 -4.76 16.49 6.19
C GLU A 254 -3.61 15.77 6.91
N VAL A 255 -3.64 14.43 7.03
CA VAL A 255 -2.50 13.71 7.62
C VAL A 255 -1.26 13.76 6.72
N PHE A 256 -1.40 13.69 5.40
CA PHE A 256 -0.25 13.89 4.51
C PHE A 256 0.34 15.29 4.65
N GLU A 257 -0.49 16.32 4.75
CA GLU A 257 -0.04 17.69 4.98
C GLU A 257 0.74 17.81 6.31
N GLN A 258 0.17 17.31 7.40
CA GLN A 258 0.76 17.36 8.75
C GLN A 258 2.08 16.61 8.84
N GLU A 259 2.16 15.41 8.26
CA GLU A 259 3.38 14.61 8.27
C GLU A 259 4.45 15.22 7.34
N SER A 260 4.05 15.77 6.19
CA SER A 260 4.98 16.42 5.26
C SER A 260 5.57 17.72 5.82
N ALA A 261 4.85 18.41 6.71
CA ALA A 261 5.38 19.59 7.42
C ALA A 261 6.50 19.23 8.42
N GLN A 262 6.55 17.98 8.88
CA GLN A 262 7.54 17.49 9.85
C GLN A 262 8.66 16.67 9.19
N TYR A 263 8.33 15.94 8.12
CA TYR A 263 9.28 15.15 7.35
C TYR A 263 9.71 15.92 6.09
N LEU A 264 10.79 16.71 6.22
CA LEU A 264 11.30 17.62 5.18
C LEU A 264 12.22 16.93 4.16
N ARG A 265 11.99 15.64 3.90
CA ARG A 265 12.74 14.81 2.94
C ARG A 265 11.81 14.31 1.82
N PRO A 266 12.32 13.86 0.67
CA PRO A 266 11.48 13.45 -0.45
C PRO A 266 10.38 12.45 -0.08
N ILE A 267 9.15 12.75 -0.51
CA ILE A 267 7.96 11.91 -0.40
C ILE A 267 7.43 11.66 -1.81
N LEU A 268 7.19 10.41 -2.16
CA LEU A 268 6.53 10.01 -3.40
C LEU A 268 5.18 9.36 -3.07
N LEU A 269 4.10 10.04 -3.45
CA LEU A 269 2.72 9.56 -3.37
C LEU A 269 2.34 8.95 -4.72
N ALA A 270 2.21 7.63 -4.78
CA ALA A 270 1.90 6.89 -6.00
C ALA A 270 0.44 6.42 -6.00
N HIS A 271 -0.25 6.60 -7.12
CA HIS A 271 -1.65 6.18 -7.26
C HIS A 271 -2.07 5.86 -8.71
N GLY A 272 -3.33 5.43 -8.87
CA GLY A 272 -4.01 5.11 -10.13
C GLY A 272 -5.29 5.94 -10.32
N ASP A 273 -6.42 5.27 -10.63
CA ASP A 273 -7.80 5.81 -10.63
C ASP A 273 -8.15 6.71 -11.84
N SER A 274 -7.40 7.78 -12.06
CA SER A 274 -7.71 8.81 -13.09
C SER A 274 -7.30 8.42 -14.53
N HIS A 275 -6.55 7.31 -14.70
CA HIS A 275 -6.02 6.75 -15.96
C HIS A 275 -5.14 7.68 -16.78
N ARG A 276 -4.50 8.65 -16.12
CA ARG A 276 -3.68 9.68 -16.74
C ARG A 276 -2.30 9.67 -16.09
N PHE A 277 -1.31 9.14 -16.80
CA PHE A 277 0.06 9.28 -16.35
C PHE A 277 0.42 10.76 -16.12
N ARG A 278 0.78 11.11 -14.89
CA ARG A 278 1.27 12.44 -14.51
C ARG A 278 2.26 12.35 -13.37
N VAL A 279 3.17 13.32 -13.34
CA VAL A 279 4.11 13.56 -12.24
C VAL A 279 4.08 15.05 -11.94
N ASP A 280 3.66 15.41 -10.74
CA ASP A 280 3.52 16.80 -10.30
C ASP A 280 3.63 16.93 -8.78
N LYS A 281 3.42 18.13 -8.24
CA LYS A 281 3.54 18.44 -6.81
C LYS A 281 2.24 19.11 -6.33
N PRO A 282 1.16 18.34 -6.13
CA PRO A 282 -0.18 18.89 -5.95
C PRO A 282 -0.51 19.21 -4.48
N LEU A 283 0.22 18.64 -3.52
CA LEU A 283 -0.05 18.85 -2.10
C LEU A 283 0.32 20.27 -1.68
N GLN A 284 -0.62 20.94 -1.03
CA GLN A 284 -0.46 22.28 -0.48
C GLN A 284 -0.57 22.26 1.04
N ASN A 285 0.10 23.20 1.70
CA ASN A 285 -0.11 23.47 3.12
C ASN A 285 -1.37 24.33 3.37
N ASN A 286 -1.71 24.55 4.64
CA ASN A 286 -2.81 25.39 5.09
C ASN A 286 -2.76 26.85 4.59
N LYS A 287 -1.59 27.32 4.11
CA LYS A 287 -1.40 28.64 3.49
C LYS A 287 -1.52 28.60 1.96
N LYS A 288 -1.99 27.48 1.39
CA LYS A 288 -2.08 27.21 -0.06
C LYS A 288 -0.74 27.25 -0.79
N GLN A 289 0.35 26.98 -0.08
CA GLN A 289 1.69 26.90 -0.68
C GLN A 289 2.01 25.44 -0.97
N THR A 290 2.54 25.17 -2.17
CA THR A 290 2.98 23.84 -2.57
C THR A 290 4.08 23.30 -1.64
N ILE A 291 3.92 22.06 -1.20
CA ILE A 291 4.93 21.32 -0.42
C ILE A 291 5.91 20.66 -1.40
N ASN A 292 7.01 21.35 -1.69
CA ASN A 292 7.89 21.00 -2.82
C ASN A 292 8.64 19.67 -2.70
N HIS A 293 8.76 19.07 -1.51
CA HIS A 293 9.36 17.75 -1.33
C HIS A 293 8.34 16.60 -1.46
N VAL A 294 7.07 16.90 -1.73
CA VAL A 294 6.02 15.91 -2.00
C VAL A 294 5.73 15.87 -3.49
N THR A 295 6.02 14.73 -4.10
CA THR A 295 5.74 14.45 -5.51
C THR A 295 4.62 13.43 -5.61
N ARG A 296 3.67 13.66 -6.50
CA ARG A 296 2.67 12.68 -6.93
C ARG A 296 3.15 11.99 -8.19
N VAL A 297 2.94 10.68 -8.29
CA VAL A 297 2.99 9.93 -9.55
C VAL A 297 1.67 9.18 -9.72
N GLU A 298 0.99 9.46 -10.82
CA GLU A 298 -0.11 8.62 -11.29
C GLU A 298 0.45 7.65 -12.33
N THR A 299 0.14 6.37 -12.17
CA THR A 299 0.53 5.33 -13.14
C THR A 299 -0.27 5.46 -14.44
N PHE A 300 0.10 4.67 -15.45
CA PHE A 300 -0.76 4.44 -16.60
C PHE A 300 -2.00 3.64 -16.21
N GLY A 301 -3.06 3.70 -17.02
CA GLY A 301 -4.29 2.94 -16.79
C GLY A 301 -5.16 2.81 -18.03
N ALA A 302 -6.26 2.06 -17.86
CA ALA A 302 -7.20 1.72 -18.93
C ALA A 302 -6.50 1.06 -20.13
N SER A 303 -6.66 1.59 -21.34
CA SER A 303 -6.08 1.01 -22.56
C SER A 303 -4.56 1.23 -22.68
N ASN A 304 -3.98 2.08 -21.83
CA ASN A 304 -2.54 2.39 -21.81
C ASN A 304 -1.79 1.38 -20.93
N VAL A 305 -1.62 0.16 -21.42
CA VAL A 305 -0.90 -0.90 -20.67
C VAL A 305 0.61 -0.70 -20.79
N HIS A 306 1.13 0.18 -19.95
CA HIS A 306 2.54 0.55 -19.80
C HIS A 306 2.91 0.54 -18.32
N TRP A 307 4.16 0.83 -18.01
CA TRP A 307 4.62 0.82 -16.62
C TRP A 307 5.56 1.98 -16.33
N VAL A 308 5.70 2.28 -15.04
CA VAL A 308 6.59 3.32 -14.55
C VAL A 308 7.76 2.65 -13.86
N ARG A 309 8.97 2.94 -14.33
CA ARG A 309 10.19 2.59 -13.59
C ARG A 309 10.45 3.66 -12.56
N VAL A 310 10.52 3.27 -11.30
CA VAL A 310 10.96 4.14 -10.21
C VAL A 310 12.35 3.72 -9.81
N VAL A 311 13.30 4.63 -10.02
CA VAL A 311 14.68 4.52 -9.56
C VAL A 311 14.75 5.16 -8.17
N VAL A 312 15.32 4.43 -7.21
CA VAL A 312 15.53 4.89 -5.83
C VAL A 312 17.02 4.99 -5.57
N ASP A 313 17.49 6.21 -5.32
CA ASP A 313 18.87 6.54 -4.96
C ASP A 313 18.89 7.29 -3.62
N PRO A 314 19.07 6.60 -2.49
CA PRO A 314 19.03 7.21 -1.16
C PRO A 314 20.15 8.24 -0.91
N ALA A 315 21.22 8.22 -1.70
CA ALA A 315 22.32 9.18 -1.63
C ALA A 315 22.01 10.46 -2.43
N SER A 316 21.06 10.42 -3.36
CA SER A 316 20.58 11.59 -4.09
C SER A 316 19.67 12.48 -3.25
N ALA A 317 19.68 13.79 -3.53
CA ALA A 317 18.78 14.76 -2.90
C ALA A 317 17.30 14.52 -3.26
N GLU A 318 17.01 14.02 -4.46
CA GLU A 318 15.65 13.79 -4.94
C GLU A 318 15.10 12.42 -4.50
N VAL A 319 15.98 11.46 -4.18
CA VAL A 319 15.71 10.05 -3.85
C VAL A 319 15.00 9.25 -4.94
N PHE A 320 13.92 9.77 -5.53
CA PHE A 320 13.08 9.10 -6.50
C PHE A 320 13.25 9.73 -7.88
N THR A 321 13.57 8.91 -8.89
CA THR A 321 13.51 9.29 -10.31
C THR A 321 12.46 8.45 -11.02
N ILE A 322 11.51 9.12 -11.68
CA ILE A 322 10.33 8.49 -12.29
C ILE A 322 10.50 8.46 -13.81
N GLN A 323 10.39 7.28 -14.41
CA GLN A 323 10.61 7.08 -15.83
C GLN A 323 9.45 6.30 -16.46
N LYS A 324 8.81 6.87 -17.48
CA LYS A 324 7.85 6.15 -18.32
C LYS A 324 8.53 5.01 -19.06
N GLN A 325 7.93 3.83 -19.06
CA GLN A 325 8.38 2.70 -19.86
C GLN A 325 7.26 2.33 -20.84
N ILE A 326 7.47 2.67 -22.10
CA ILE A 326 6.46 2.52 -23.16
C ILE A 326 6.76 1.24 -23.93
N ILE A 327 5.87 0.26 -23.78
CA ILE A 327 5.92 -0.99 -24.52
C ILE A 327 5.43 -0.72 -25.93
N LYS A 328 6.33 -0.74 -26.91
CA LYS A 328 6.02 -0.35 -28.30
C LYS A 328 4.86 -1.14 -28.90
N LYS A 329 4.73 -2.43 -28.56
CA LYS A 329 3.65 -3.32 -29.02
C LYS A 329 2.30 -3.11 -28.30
N ASN A 330 2.25 -2.21 -27.31
CA ASN A 330 1.03 -1.87 -26.58
C ASN A 330 0.48 -0.49 -26.97
N ARG A 331 1.08 0.17 -27.97
CA ARG A 331 0.62 1.46 -28.50
C ARG A 331 -0.61 1.32 -29.39
#